data_AF-A0A9N9PB08-F1
#
_entry.id   AF-A0A9N9PB08-F1
#
_cell.length_a   1.000
_cell.length_b   1.000
_cell.length_c   1.000
_cell.angle_alpha   90.00
_cell.angle_beta   90.00
_cell.angle_gamma   90.00
#
_symmetry.space_group_name_H-M   'P 1'
#
loop_
_entity.id
_entity.type
_entity.pdbx_description
1 polymer ?
#
loop_
_entity_poly.entity_id
_entity_poly.type
_entity_poly.pdbx_seq_one_letter_code
_entity_poly.pdbx_strand_id
1 'polypeptide(L)' 'FDVKTFCEAIQKYKINHIYVVPPIIIKLVDDPVVQNYDLSSVKIVISAAAPLGDKLEKKFYDMFKIPVLQAY' A
#
# COMPACT_ATOMS: atom_id res chain seq x y z
N PHE A 1 7.63 11.45 -3.29
CA PHE A 1 6.58 10.69 -2.59
C PHE A 1 7.00 10.56 -1.15
N ASP A 2 6.21 11.14 -0.24
CA ASP A 2 6.42 11.04 1.20
C ASP A 2 5.41 10.04 1.79
N VAL A 3 5.93 9.03 2.48
CA VAL A 3 5.14 7.91 3.02
C VAL A 3 4.26 8.39 4.17
N LYS A 4 4.76 9.30 5.02
CA LYS A 4 3.98 9.84 6.15
C LYS A 4 2.73 10.55 5.69
N THR A 5 2.88 11.56 4.82
CA THR A 5 1.76 12.33 4.29
C THR A 5 0.72 11.43 3.61
N PHE A 6 1.18 10.38 2.92
CA PHE A 6 0.29 9.40 2.29
C PHE A 6 -0.53 8.59 3.31
N CYS A 7 0.13 8.05 4.33
CA CYS A 7 -0.56 7.28 5.39
C CYS A 7 -1.50 8.17 6.22
N GLU A 8 -1.08 9.41 6.49
CA GLU A 8 -1.92 10.41 7.16
C GLU A 8 -3.18 10.73 6.38
N ALA A 9 -3.07 10.87 5.05
CA ALA A 9 -4.22 11.08 4.19
C ALA A 9 -5.18 9.89 4.22
N ILE A 10 -4.65 8.66 4.18
CA ILE A 10 -5.47 7.44 4.27
C ILE A 10 -6.24 7.40 5.59
N GLN A 11 -5.56 7.58 6.71
CA GLN A 11 -6.18 7.55 8.03
C GLN A 11 -7.19 8.68 8.23
N LYS A 12 -6.85 9.91 7.80
CA LYS A 12 -7.70 11.09 7.95
C LYS A 12 -8.98 11.01 7.12
N TYR A 13 -8.86 10.59 5.86
CA TYR A 13 -9.98 10.56 4.93
C TYR A 13 -10.64 9.18 4.81
N LYS A 14 -10.13 8.18 5.53
CA LYS A 14 -10.59 6.78 5.49
C LYS A 14 -10.68 6.27 4.05
N ILE A 15 -9.56 6.35 3.34
CA ILE A 15 -9.49 5.96 1.93
C ILE A 15 -9.73 4.45 1.83
N ASN A 16 -10.62 4.05 0.90
CA ASN A 16 -10.99 2.65 0.68
C ASN A 16 -10.23 1.99 -0.48
N HIS A 17 -9.90 2.76 -1.52
CA HIS A 17 -9.26 2.27 -2.74
C HIS A 17 -8.04 3.11 -3.05
N ILE A 18 -6.92 2.45 -3.32
CA ILE A 18 -5.63 3.10 -3.59
C ILE A 18 -5.13 2.67 -4.96
N TYR A 19 -4.65 3.62 -5.75
CA TYR A 19 -4.01 3.37 -7.04
C TYR A 19 -2.56 3.82 -6.94
N VAL A 20 -1.63 2.88 -7.11
CA VAL A 20 -0.20 3.12 -6.96
C VAL A 20 0.59 2.36 -8.01
N VAL A 21 1.87 2.69 -8.10
CA VAL A 21 2.87 1.95 -8.88
C VAL A 21 3.72 1.08 -7.95
N PRO A 22 4.35 -0.01 -8.43
CA PRO A 22 5.12 -0.92 -7.59
C PRO A 22 6.17 -0.28 -6.67
N PRO A 23 6.91 0.78 -7.07
CA PRO A 23 7.87 1.45 -6.18
C PRO A 23 7.25 2.04 -4.90
N ILE A 24 5.95 2.39 -4.91
CA ILE A 24 5.27 2.89 -3.71
C ILE A 24 4.98 1.73 -2.75
N ILE A 25 4.59 0.56 -3.27
CA ILE A 25 4.37 -0.63 -2.45
C ILE A 25 5.67 -1.05 -1.76
N ILE A 26 6.81 -1.02 -2.46
CA ILE A 26 8.13 -1.28 -1.86
C ILE A 26 8.38 -0.34 -0.69
N LYS A 27 8.18 0.98 -0.90
CA LYS A 27 8.36 1.97 0.17
C LYS A 27 7.43 1.74 1.35
N LEU A 28 6.17 1.37 1.10
CA LEU A 28 5.21 1.08 2.17
C LEU A 28 5.61 -0.14 3.01
N VAL A 29 6.28 -1.11 2.39
CA VAL A 29 6.73 -2.34 3.03
C VAL A 29 8.07 -2.16 3.75
N ASP A 30 8.94 -1.30 3.24
CA ASP A 30 10.28 -1.10 3.78
C ASP A 30 10.34 0.03 4.83
N ASP A 31 9.43 0.99 4.79
CA ASP A 31 9.38 2.10 5.76
C ASP A 31 8.59 1.68 7.02
N PRO A 32 9.25 1.55 8.20
CA PRO A 32 8.59 1.15 9.43
C PRO A 32 7.56 2.19 9.92
N VAL A 33 7.62 3.43 9.42
CA VAL A 33 6.70 4.49 9.85
C VAL A 33 5.24 4.15 9.54
N VAL A 34 5.00 3.33 8.52
CA VAL A 34 3.67 2.93 8.06
C VAL A 34 2.90 2.17 9.15
N GLN A 35 3.61 1.44 10.02
CA GLN A 35 2.99 0.71 11.14
C GLN A 35 2.42 1.63 12.23
N ASN A 36 2.79 2.91 12.24
CA ASN A 36 2.23 3.89 13.18
C ASN A 36 0.88 4.46 12.72
N TYR A 37 0.42 4.10 11.52
CA TYR A 37 -0.81 4.61 10.93
C TYR A 37 -1.86 3.51 10.78
N ASP A 38 -3.12 3.87 10.97
CA ASP A 38 -4.26 3.00 10.73
C ASP A 38 -4.67 3.02 9.25
N LEU A 39 -4.35 1.94 8.55
CA LEU A 39 -4.71 1.72 7.15
C LEU A 39 -5.89 0.75 6.98
N SER A 40 -6.60 0.40 8.06
CA SER A 40 -7.70 -0.58 8.03
C SER A 40 -8.91 -0.16 7.18
N SER A 41 -9.03 1.14 6.85
CA SER A 41 -10.07 1.61 5.93
C SER A 41 -9.86 1.10 4.50
N VAL A 42 -8.61 0.81 4.13
CA VAL A 42 -8.24 0.41 2.78
C VAL A 42 -8.71 -1.02 2.53
N LYS A 43 -9.53 -1.19 1.51
CA LYS A 43 -10.05 -2.50 1.10
C LYS A 43 -9.22 -3.13 -0.01
N ILE A 44 -8.62 -2.30 -0.88
CA ILE A 44 -7.86 -2.79 -2.01
C ILE A 44 -6.81 -1.78 -2.47
N VAL A 45 -5.66 -2.31 -2.89
CA VAL A 45 -4.61 -1.54 -3.54
C VAL A 45 -4.49 -2.03 -4.97
N ILE A 46 -4.47 -1.12 -5.94
CA ILE A 46 -4.30 -1.43 -7.36
C ILE A 46 -2.90 -0.97 -7.75
N SER A 47 -2.07 -1.91 -8.17
CA SER A 47 -0.73 -1.68 -8.70
C SER A 47 -0.78 -1.67 -10.21
N ALA A 48 -0.49 -0.51 -10.82
CA ALA A 48 -0.42 -0.36 -12.27
C ALA A 48 1.02 -0.02 -12.72
N ALA A 49 1.29 -0.17 -14.01
CA ALA A 49 2.52 0.23 -14.72
C ALA A 49 3.75 -0.71 -14.65
N ALA A 50 3.79 -1.69 -13.75
CA ALA A 50 4.82 -2.72 -13.78
C ALA A 50 4.39 -3.99 -13.00
N PRO A 51 4.92 -5.17 -13.35
CA PRO A 51 4.63 -6.41 -12.63
C PRO A 51 5.13 -6.34 -11.19
N LEU A 52 4.28 -6.72 -10.25
CA LEU A 52 4.64 -6.84 -8.84
C LEU A 52 5.22 -8.23 -8.60
N GLY A 53 6.40 -8.33 -8.00
CA GLY A 53 6.99 -9.63 -7.68
C GLY A 53 6.21 -10.33 -6.56
N ASP A 54 5.96 -11.63 -6.70
CA ASP A 54 5.17 -12.45 -5.75
C ASP A 54 5.62 -12.30 -4.28
N LYS A 55 6.93 -12.14 -4.06
CA LYS A 55 7.51 -11.96 -2.72
C LYS A 55 7.08 -10.64 -2.08
N LEU A 56 7.03 -9.57 -2.87
CA LEU A 56 6.64 -8.24 -2.40
C LEU A 56 5.15 -8.19 -2.12
N GLU A 57 4.33 -8.78 -3.00
CA GLU A 57 2.88 -8.89 -2.79
C GLU A 57 2.56 -9.63 -1.50
N LYS A 58 3.19 -10.79 -1.27
CA LYS A 58 3.04 -11.55 -0.03
C LYS A 58 3.47 -10.75 1.20
N LYS A 59 4.64 -10.10 1.15
CA LYS A 59 5.13 -9.29 2.28
C LYS A 59 4.16 -8.14 2.61
N PHE A 60 3.63 -7.47 1.60
CA PHE A 60 2.61 -6.43 1.79
C PHE A 60 1.32 -7.00 2.41
N TYR A 61 0.83 -8.12 1.86
CA TYR A 61 -0.37 -8.78 2.36
C TYR A 61 -0.20 -9.28 3.81
N ASP A 62 0.97 -9.78 4.18
CA ASP A 62 1.22 -10.25 5.54
C ASP A 62 1.25 -9.11 6.56
N MET A 63 1.74 -7.94 6.17
CA MET A 63 1.79 -6.76 7.04
C MET A 63 0.42 -6.09 7.21
N PHE A 64 -0.31 -5.88 6.11
CA PHE A 64 -1.52 -5.05 6.13
C PHE A 64 -2.82 -5.82 5.97
N LYS A 65 -2.76 -7.09 5.53
CA LYS A 65 -3.93 -7.93 5.20
C LYS A 65 -4.85 -7.30 4.14
N ILE A 66 -4.28 -6.45 3.30
CA ILE A 66 -4.97 -5.78 2.19
C ILE A 66 -4.57 -6.47 0.88
N PRO A 67 -5.53 -6.92 0.05
CA PRO A 67 -5.23 -7.49 -1.26
C PRO A 67 -4.68 -6.43 -2.23
N VAL A 68 -3.72 -6.85 -3.04
CA VAL A 68 -3.18 -6.05 -4.16
C VAL A 68 -3.70 -6.61 -5.47
N LEU A 69 -4.34 -5.78 -6.28
CA LEU A 69 -4.70 -6.10 -7.67
C LEU A 69 -3.65 -5.56 -8.61
N GLN A 70 -3.15 -6.39 -9.51
CA GLN A 70 -2.25 -5.94 -10.57
C GLN A 70 -3.07 -5.56 -11.81
N ALA A 71 -3.00 -4.30 -12.22
CA ALA A 71 -3.60 -3.81 -13.46
C ALA A 71 -2.51 -3.75 -14.55
N TYR A 72 -2.72 -4.52 -15.62
CA TYR A 72 -1.85 -4.58 -16.80
C TYR A 72 -2.38 -3.67 -17.91
#